data_AF-A0A3R7VV61-F1
#
_entry.id   AF-A0A3R7VV61-F1
#
_cell.length_a   1.000
_cell.length_b   1.000
_cell.length_c   1.000
_cell.angle_alpha   90.00
_cell.angle_beta   90.00
_cell.angle_gamma   90.00
#
_symmetry.space_group_name_H-M   'P 1'
#
loop_
_entity.id
_entity.type
_entity.pdbx_description
1 polymer ?
#
loop_
_entity_poly.entity_id
_entity_poly.type
_entity_poly.pdbx_seq_one_letter_code
_entity_poly.pdbx_strand_id
1 'polypeptide(L)'
;NIPYYSVRGKSAPNEALLAIKQRFDNNAQLFEGHVDIYEFDDYEKIAQVVREVELKYGGYAFMPPVSTYHRFMTGLQGGKMSSSSPESYIALTDNPKDAAKKIMRSKTGGRISSTEQRELGGVPENCSIFEIMLFHLVEDDKELKRIHQECKNGELLCGHCKKYAAEIMNQFLTSHQIERENAKNLLEEYGISYKN
;
A
#
# COMPACT_ATOMS: atom_id res chain seq x y z
N ASN A 1 13.63 21.58 -19.68
CA ASN A 1 14.51 20.41 -19.61
C ASN A 1 14.38 19.62 -20.89
N ILE A 2 15.50 19.36 -21.56
CA ILE A 2 15.56 18.37 -22.63
C ILE A 2 15.30 16.99 -21.97
N PRO A 3 14.38 16.15 -22.47
CA PRO A 3 14.15 14.82 -21.93
C PRO A 3 15.41 13.95 -22.09
N TYR A 4 15.69 13.11 -21.09
CA TYR A 4 16.86 12.23 -21.08
C TYR A 4 16.59 10.97 -20.25
N TYR A 5 17.39 9.93 -20.51
CA TYR A 5 17.48 8.74 -19.65
C TYR A 5 18.73 8.84 -18.79
N SER A 6 18.59 8.65 -17.48
CA SER A 6 19.72 8.68 -16.53
C SER A 6 20.10 7.26 -16.13
N VAL A 7 21.27 6.78 -16.57
CA VAL A 7 21.82 5.49 -16.15
C VAL A 7 22.68 5.71 -14.91
N ARG A 8 22.21 5.22 -13.76
CA ARG A 8 22.81 5.50 -12.44
C ARG A 8 23.43 4.26 -11.83
N GLY A 9 24.66 4.40 -11.33
CA GLY A 9 25.38 3.32 -10.67
C GLY A 9 26.39 3.89 -9.67
N LYS A 10 25.95 4.16 -8.43
CA LYS A 10 26.82 4.73 -7.38
C LYS A 10 28.03 3.86 -7.04
N SER A 11 27.92 2.55 -7.26
CA SER A 11 28.98 1.58 -7.01
C SER A 11 29.57 1.01 -8.31
N ALA A 12 29.17 1.54 -9.47
CA ALA A 12 29.69 1.07 -10.75
C ALA A 12 31.14 1.57 -10.94
N PRO A 13 32.03 0.75 -11.50
CA PRO A 13 33.36 1.20 -11.91
C PRO A 13 33.25 2.39 -12.89
N ASN A 14 34.14 3.37 -12.76
CA ASN A 14 34.15 4.54 -13.66
C ASN A 14 34.31 4.14 -15.13
N GLU A 15 35.06 3.06 -15.38
CA GLU A 15 35.29 2.49 -16.70
C GLU A 15 33.99 1.95 -17.33
N ALA A 16 33.07 1.42 -16.50
CA ALA A 16 31.78 0.93 -16.97
C ALA A 16 30.88 2.11 -17.38
N LEU A 17 30.82 3.18 -16.59
CA LEU A 17 30.07 4.38 -16.96
C LEU A 17 30.64 5.05 -18.22
N LEU A 18 31.97 5.10 -18.35
CA LEU A 18 32.63 5.59 -19.56
C LEU A 18 32.29 4.72 -20.79
N ALA A 19 32.27 3.40 -20.63
CA ALA A 19 31.89 2.48 -21.70
C ALA A 19 30.43 2.67 -22.15
N ILE A 20 29.51 3.01 -21.24
CA ILE A 20 28.14 3.37 -21.60
C ILE A 20 28.13 4.67 -22.39
N LYS A 21 28.82 5.72 -21.90
CA LYS A 21 28.91 7.02 -22.61
C LYS A 21 29.40 6.85 -24.05
N GLN A 22 30.41 6.01 -24.27
CA GLN A 22 30.99 5.76 -25.60
C GLN A 22 30.01 5.09 -26.57
N ARG A 23 28.93 4.46 -26.10
CA ARG A 23 27.93 3.81 -26.96
C ARG A 23 26.87 4.78 -27.47
N PHE A 24 26.81 5.99 -26.92
CA PHE A 24 25.85 7.04 -27.26
C PHE A 24 26.55 8.34 -27.68
N ASP A 25 27.83 8.27 -28.08
CA ASP A 25 28.59 9.37 -28.71
C ASP A 25 28.41 10.76 -28.07
N ASN A 26 27.88 11.72 -28.84
CA ASN A 26 27.61 13.10 -28.43
C ASN A 26 26.28 13.26 -27.69
N ASN A 27 25.46 12.22 -27.71
CA ASN A 27 24.15 12.15 -27.08
C ASN A 27 24.26 11.73 -25.61
N ALA A 28 25.46 11.50 -25.06
CA ALA A 28 25.63 11.15 -23.66
C ALA A 28 26.67 12.00 -22.93
N GLN A 29 26.33 12.39 -21.69
CA GLN A 29 27.20 13.11 -20.79
C GLN A 29 27.49 12.26 -19.55
N LEU A 30 28.78 12.11 -19.24
CA LEU A 30 29.25 11.41 -18.05
C LEU A 30 29.33 12.39 -16.87
N PHE A 31 28.80 11.96 -15.74
CA PHE A 31 28.88 12.64 -14.44
C PHE A 31 29.43 11.68 -13.38
N GLU A 32 29.67 12.19 -12.17
CA GLU A 32 30.03 11.34 -11.05
C GLU A 32 28.86 10.38 -10.71
N GLY A 33 29.09 9.08 -10.86
CA GLY A 33 28.15 8.01 -10.53
C GLY A 33 26.98 7.80 -11.51
N HIS A 34 26.93 8.51 -12.64
CA HIS A 34 25.87 8.34 -13.65
C HIS A 34 26.24 8.85 -15.06
N VAL A 35 25.49 8.39 -16.06
CA VAL A 35 25.53 8.88 -17.45
C VAL A 35 24.12 9.30 -17.84
N ASP A 36 23.96 10.53 -18.32
CA ASP A 36 22.70 10.99 -18.90
C ASP A 36 22.77 10.88 -20.42
N ILE A 37 21.74 10.28 -21.02
CA ILE A 37 21.59 10.05 -22.46
C ILE A 37 20.44 10.92 -22.97
N TYR A 38 20.75 11.87 -23.84
CA TYR A 38 19.85 12.86 -24.43
C TYR A 38 19.45 12.45 -25.86
N GLU A 39 18.29 12.93 -26.31
CA GLU A 39 17.85 12.79 -27.71
C GLU A 39 17.85 11.34 -28.25
N PHE A 40 17.71 10.35 -27.35
CA PHE A 40 17.65 8.93 -27.68
C PHE A 40 16.49 8.29 -26.91
N ASP A 41 15.33 8.18 -27.57
CA ASP A 41 14.09 7.68 -26.96
C ASP A 41 13.82 6.21 -27.29
N ASP A 42 14.78 5.35 -26.92
CA ASP A 42 14.67 3.90 -27.04
C ASP A 42 15.18 3.24 -25.75
N TYR A 43 14.26 3.08 -24.80
CA TYR A 43 14.53 2.46 -23.49
C TYR A 43 15.11 1.05 -23.64
N GLU A 44 14.60 0.24 -24.55
CA GLU A 44 15.04 -1.15 -24.71
C GLU A 44 16.47 -1.22 -25.21
N LYS A 45 16.84 -0.34 -26.16
CA LYS A 45 18.21 -0.26 -26.65
C LYS A 45 19.17 0.28 -25.58
N ILE A 46 18.74 1.27 -24.78
CA ILE A 46 19.53 1.75 -23.63
C ILE A 46 19.74 0.62 -22.63
N ALA A 47 18.67 -0.06 -22.22
CA ALA A 47 18.73 -1.16 -21.28
C ALA A 47 19.62 -2.31 -21.80
N GLN A 48 19.56 -2.62 -23.10
CA GLN A 48 20.45 -3.59 -23.73
C GLN A 48 21.93 -3.18 -23.59
N VAL A 49 22.28 -1.93 -23.94
CA VAL A 49 23.66 -1.44 -23.84
C VAL A 49 24.16 -1.48 -22.40
N VAL A 50 23.33 -1.05 -21.45
CA VAL A 50 23.67 -1.09 -20.02
C VAL A 50 23.93 -2.52 -19.56
N ARG A 51 23.09 -3.49 -19.94
CA ARG A 51 23.29 -4.92 -19.63
C ARG A 51 24.58 -5.48 -20.24
N GLU A 52 24.87 -5.15 -21.50
CA GLU A 52 26.11 -5.57 -22.17
C GLU A 52 27.36 -5.05 -21.45
N VAL A 53 27.33 -3.76 -21.05
CA VAL A 53 28.43 -3.17 -20.30
C VAL A 53 28.51 -3.79 -18.91
N GLU A 54 27.41 -3.91 -18.18
CA GLU A 54 27.39 -4.50 -16.85
C GLU A 54 28.03 -5.89 -16.83
N LEU A 55 27.65 -6.77 -17.76
CA LEU A 55 28.24 -8.11 -17.89
C LEU A 55 29.74 -8.07 -18.17
N LYS A 56 30.19 -7.15 -19.04
CA LYS A 56 31.62 -6.97 -19.37
C LYS A 56 32.45 -6.56 -18.15
N TYR A 57 31.87 -5.81 -17.22
CA TYR A 57 32.54 -5.33 -16.01
C TYR A 57 32.18 -6.15 -14.75
N GLY A 58 31.69 -7.39 -14.93
CA GLY A 58 31.53 -8.38 -13.86
C GLY A 58 30.23 -8.28 -13.06
N GLY A 59 29.25 -7.48 -13.50
CA GLY A 59 27.90 -7.48 -12.97
C GLY A 59 27.04 -8.61 -13.55
N TYR A 60 25.79 -8.69 -13.11
CA TYR A 60 24.89 -9.80 -13.44
C TYR A 60 23.85 -9.47 -14.52
N ALA A 61 23.67 -8.18 -14.85
CA ALA A 61 22.64 -7.69 -15.76
C ALA A 61 21.23 -8.14 -15.35
N PHE A 62 20.99 -8.22 -14.04
CA PHE A 62 19.68 -8.54 -13.52
C PHE A 62 18.72 -7.38 -13.80
N MET A 63 17.51 -7.74 -14.23
CA MET A 63 16.42 -6.79 -14.29
C MET A 63 16.04 -6.42 -12.84
N PRO A 64 16.11 -5.13 -12.45
CA PRO A 64 15.69 -4.74 -11.12
C PRO A 64 14.19 -5.08 -10.96
N PRO A 65 13.78 -5.56 -9.78
CA PRO A 65 12.36 -5.83 -9.54
C PRO A 65 11.58 -4.53 -9.65
N VAL A 66 10.35 -4.63 -10.15
CA VAL A 66 9.39 -3.52 -10.07
C VAL A 66 8.89 -3.39 -8.63
N SER A 67 8.59 -2.17 -8.19
CA SER A 67 8.05 -1.89 -6.87
C SER A 67 6.74 -1.13 -6.97
N THR A 68 5.75 -1.55 -6.20
CA THR A 68 4.55 -0.77 -5.92
C THR A 68 4.60 -0.26 -4.48
N TYR A 69 4.09 0.94 -4.26
CA TYR A 69 4.04 1.56 -2.94
C TYR A 69 2.58 1.68 -2.52
N HIS A 70 2.26 1.18 -1.34
CA HIS A 70 0.94 1.33 -0.75
C HIS A 70 1.04 2.22 0.49
N ARG A 71 -0.05 2.93 0.77
CA ARG A 71 -0.19 3.71 2.00
C ARG A 71 -0.51 2.74 3.14
N PHE A 72 0.14 2.91 4.29
CA PHE A 72 -0.27 2.20 5.50
C PHE A 72 -1.57 2.79 6.04
N MET A 73 -2.48 1.91 6.45
CA MET A 73 -3.67 2.30 7.19
C MET A 73 -3.27 2.81 8.59
N THR A 74 -3.99 3.80 9.10
CA THR A 74 -3.83 4.33 10.45
C THR A 74 -4.34 3.30 11.46
N GLY A 75 -3.69 3.23 12.63
CA GLY A 75 -4.23 2.47 13.76
C GLY A 75 -5.62 2.96 14.16
N LEU A 76 -6.43 2.06 14.72
CA LEU A 76 -7.82 2.36 15.10
C LEU A 76 -7.95 3.55 16.05
N GLN A 77 -6.97 3.76 16.94
CA GLN A 77 -6.92 4.89 17.88
C GLN A 77 -6.15 6.12 17.34
N GLY A 78 -5.72 6.08 16.08
CA GLY A 78 -4.73 7.00 15.50
C GLY A 78 -3.31 6.44 15.59
N GLY A 79 -2.39 7.03 14.83
CA GLY A 79 -0.98 6.61 14.80
C GLY A 79 -0.76 5.30 14.04
N LYS A 80 0.28 4.54 14.40
CA LYS A 80 0.61 3.26 13.77
C LYS A 80 -0.15 2.11 14.43
N MET A 81 -0.51 1.09 13.64
CA MET A 81 -0.88 -0.21 14.19
C MET A 81 0.33 -0.85 14.86
N SER A 82 0.15 -1.37 16.07
CA SER A 82 1.22 -2.01 16.82
C SER A 82 0.71 -3.20 17.61
N SER A 83 1.43 -4.32 17.55
CA SER A 83 1.17 -5.49 18.40
C SER A 83 1.26 -5.16 19.90
N SER A 84 2.07 -4.16 20.28
CA SER A 84 2.16 -3.66 21.66
C SER A 84 0.94 -2.85 22.12
N SER A 85 0.04 -2.48 21.20
CA SER A 85 -1.20 -1.77 21.50
C SER A 85 -2.38 -2.52 20.87
N PRO A 86 -2.96 -3.52 21.57
CA PRO A 86 -4.03 -4.37 21.02
C PRO A 86 -5.28 -3.62 20.55
N GLU A 87 -5.56 -2.43 21.10
CA GLU A 87 -6.70 -1.58 20.68
C GLU A 87 -6.40 -0.78 19.40
N SER A 88 -5.15 -0.79 18.91
CA SER A 88 -4.74 -0.07 17.69
C SER A 88 -5.01 -0.84 16.40
N TYR A 89 -5.30 -2.15 16.48
CA TYR A 89 -5.51 -3.01 15.31
C TYR A 89 -6.54 -4.11 15.59
N ILE A 90 -7.02 -4.74 14.53
CA ILE A 90 -7.84 -5.96 14.59
C ILE A 90 -6.99 -7.11 14.10
N ALA A 91 -6.79 -8.11 14.96
CA ALA A 91 -6.13 -9.33 14.54
C ALA A 91 -7.14 -10.19 13.76
N LEU A 92 -6.68 -10.89 12.72
CA LEU A 92 -7.52 -11.86 12.00
C LEU A 92 -8.00 -13.03 12.87
N THR A 93 -7.34 -13.22 14.02
CA THR A 93 -7.66 -14.19 15.06
C THR A 93 -8.46 -13.61 16.22
N ASP A 94 -8.79 -12.31 16.20
CA ASP A 94 -9.66 -11.73 17.22
C ASP A 94 -11.03 -12.42 17.19
N ASN A 95 -11.68 -12.55 18.35
CA ASN A 95 -13.08 -12.95 18.35
C ASN A 95 -13.89 -11.92 17.55
N PRO A 96 -14.78 -12.32 16.62
CA PRO A 96 -15.53 -11.38 15.79
C PRO A 96 -16.30 -10.31 16.58
N LYS A 97 -16.83 -10.67 17.76
CA LYS A 97 -17.54 -9.73 18.64
C LYS A 97 -16.59 -8.71 19.28
N ASP A 98 -15.36 -9.10 19.58
CA ASP A 98 -14.39 -8.19 20.19
C ASP A 98 -13.77 -7.25 19.16
N ALA A 99 -13.55 -7.73 17.93
CA ALA A 99 -13.20 -6.87 16.80
C ALA A 99 -14.28 -5.81 16.52
N ALA A 100 -15.56 -6.20 16.53
CA ALA A 100 -16.68 -5.26 16.42
C ALA A 100 -16.68 -4.21 17.54
N LYS A 101 -16.31 -4.59 18.78
CA LYS A 101 -16.15 -3.62 19.89
C LYS A 101 -14.97 -2.67 19.64
N LYS A 102 -13.84 -3.14 19.12
CA LYS A 102 -12.69 -2.28 18.75
C LYS A 102 -13.09 -1.25 17.68
N ILE A 103 -13.86 -1.66 16.67
CA ILE A 103 -14.46 -0.74 15.68
C ILE A 103 -15.28 0.35 16.37
N MET A 104 -16.21 -0.04 17.26
CA MET A 104 -17.04 0.93 17.98
C MET A 104 -16.22 1.95 18.80
N ARG A 105 -15.05 1.56 19.30
CA ARG A 105 -14.12 2.40 20.08
C ARG A 105 -13.09 3.16 19.24
N SER A 106 -13.08 2.99 17.92
CA SER A 106 -12.05 3.59 17.06
C SER A 106 -12.20 5.11 16.94
N LYS A 107 -11.09 5.80 16.68
CA LYS A 107 -11.04 7.23 16.39
C LYS A 107 -11.85 7.54 15.13
N THR A 108 -12.57 8.67 15.16
CA THR A 108 -13.32 9.16 14.01
C THR A 108 -12.87 10.56 13.62
N GLY A 109 -13.08 10.93 12.37
CA GLY A 109 -13.00 12.31 11.90
C GLY A 109 -14.31 13.10 12.09
N GLY A 110 -15.24 12.58 12.91
CA GLY A 110 -16.50 13.25 13.24
C GLY A 110 -16.33 14.43 14.20
N ARG A 111 -17.46 15.01 14.60
CA ARG A 111 -17.52 16.18 15.48
C ARG A 111 -17.80 15.81 16.94
N ILE A 112 -17.76 16.79 17.84
CA ILE A 112 -17.97 16.56 19.28
C ILE A 112 -19.44 16.18 19.54
N SER A 113 -20.37 16.80 18.82
CA SER A 113 -21.81 16.53 18.95
C SER A 113 -22.45 16.10 17.64
N SER A 114 -23.58 15.40 17.73
CA SER A 114 -24.38 15.02 16.57
C SER A 114 -24.94 16.23 15.82
N THR A 115 -25.25 17.31 16.54
CA THR A 115 -25.74 18.56 15.95
C THR A 115 -24.65 19.20 15.10
N GLU A 116 -23.46 19.36 15.66
CA GLU A 116 -22.30 19.89 14.93
C GLU A 116 -21.95 19.02 13.72
N GLN A 117 -22.04 17.70 13.84
CA GLN A 117 -21.80 16.80 12.71
C GLN A 117 -22.84 16.99 11.58
N ARG A 118 -24.12 17.22 11.91
CA ARG A 118 -25.16 17.49 10.91
C ARG A 118 -24.94 18.82 10.21
N GLU A 119 -24.46 19.83 10.94
CA GLU A 119 -24.25 21.17 10.40
C GLU A 119 -22.95 21.29 9.59
N LEU A 120 -21.86 20.68 10.06
CA LEU A 120 -20.51 20.89 9.53
C LEU A 120 -19.91 19.65 8.84
N GLY A 121 -20.62 18.52 8.86
CA GLY A 121 -20.09 17.25 8.36
C GLY A 121 -18.94 16.67 9.16
N GLY A 122 -18.57 15.44 8.81
CA GLY A 122 -17.33 14.80 9.25
C GLY A 122 -16.17 15.01 8.28
N VAL A 123 -14.98 14.58 8.69
CA VAL A 123 -13.75 14.56 7.89
C VAL A 123 -13.30 13.12 7.67
N PRO A 124 -13.83 12.40 6.64
CA PRO A 124 -13.48 11.01 6.36
C PRO A 124 -11.97 10.77 6.23
N GLU A 125 -11.23 11.75 5.72
CA GLU A 125 -9.78 11.68 5.49
C GLU A 125 -8.98 11.55 6.80
N ASN A 126 -9.58 11.90 7.94
CA ASN A 126 -9.00 11.77 9.28
C ASN A 126 -9.69 10.69 10.13
N CYS A 127 -10.41 9.76 9.51
CA CYS A 127 -11.25 8.77 10.19
C CYS A 127 -10.75 7.33 9.96
N SER A 128 -10.32 6.64 11.03
CA SER A 128 -9.87 5.24 10.90
C SER A 128 -11.00 4.28 10.54
N ILE A 129 -12.25 4.64 10.85
CA ILE A 129 -13.44 3.87 10.43
C ILE A 129 -13.67 3.94 8.92
N PHE A 130 -13.51 5.13 8.33
CA PHE A 130 -13.62 5.25 6.87
C PHE A 130 -12.45 4.53 6.20
N GLU A 131 -11.26 4.63 6.78
CA GLU A 131 -10.06 3.97 6.27
C GLU A 131 -10.17 2.44 6.29
N ILE A 132 -10.68 1.82 7.36
CA ILE A 132 -10.85 0.36 7.40
C ILE A 132 -11.91 -0.13 6.42
N MET A 133 -12.97 0.66 6.18
CA MET A 133 -13.93 0.36 5.12
C MET A 133 -13.30 0.44 3.73
N LEU A 134 -12.55 1.51 3.47
CA LEU A 134 -11.84 1.74 2.20
C LEU A 134 -10.84 0.64 1.88
N PHE A 135 -10.10 0.14 2.89
CA PHE A 135 -9.05 -0.85 2.65
C PHE A 135 -9.56 -2.29 2.64
N HIS A 136 -10.59 -2.61 3.41
CA HIS A 136 -10.88 -4.02 3.74
C HIS A 136 -12.36 -4.42 3.75
N LEU A 137 -13.29 -3.54 4.11
CA LEU A 137 -14.68 -3.97 4.40
C LEU A 137 -15.69 -3.69 3.29
N VAL A 138 -15.45 -2.69 2.43
CA VAL A 138 -16.41 -2.31 1.39
C VAL A 138 -15.73 -2.42 0.03
N GLU A 139 -16.19 -3.37 -0.78
CA GLU A 139 -15.65 -3.63 -2.13
C GLU A 139 -16.30 -2.74 -3.21
N ASP A 140 -17.54 -2.28 -3.01
CA ASP A 140 -18.24 -1.42 -3.97
C ASP A 140 -17.82 0.05 -3.80
N ASP A 141 -17.08 0.55 -4.78
CA ASP A 141 -16.69 1.97 -4.90
C ASP A 141 -17.88 2.94 -4.80
N LYS A 142 -19.06 2.57 -5.30
CA LYS A 142 -20.24 3.44 -5.22
C LYS A 142 -20.71 3.58 -3.78
N GLU A 143 -20.67 2.48 -3.04
CA GLU A 143 -21.02 2.49 -1.62
C GLU A 143 -20.01 3.30 -0.80
N LEU A 144 -18.70 3.11 -1.02
CA LEU A 144 -17.68 3.93 -0.36
C LEU A 144 -17.85 5.42 -0.65
N LYS A 145 -18.14 5.78 -1.91
CA LYS A 145 -18.43 7.16 -2.30
C LYS A 145 -19.66 7.70 -1.59
N ARG A 146 -20.73 6.90 -1.48
CA ARG A 146 -21.94 7.28 -0.73
C ARG A 146 -21.63 7.55 0.74
N ILE A 147 -20.97 6.61 1.41
CA ILE A 147 -20.56 6.75 2.83
C ILE A 147 -19.70 8.00 3.04
N HIS A 148 -18.76 8.25 2.12
CA HIS A 148 -17.90 9.44 2.16
C HIS A 148 -18.69 10.74 2.07
N GLN A 149 -19.61 10.84 1.10
CA GLN A 149 -20.45 12.02 0.89
C GLN A 149 -21.45 12.23 2.01
N GLU A 150 -22.17 11.20 2.44
CA GLU A 150 -23.12 11.30 3.55
C GLU A 150 -22.41 11.72 4.85
N CYS A 151 -21.18 11.26 5.09
CA CYS A 151 -20.36 11.71 6.21
C CYS A 151 -20.01 13.20 6.08
N LYS A 152 -19.52 13.63 4.90
CA LYS A 152 -19.15 15.03 4.64
C LYS A 152 -20.32 16.00 4.69
N ASN A 153 -21.52 15.55 4.35
CA ASN A 153 -22.73 16.37 4.39
C ASN A 153 -23.44 16.33 5.75
N GLY A 154 -22.95 15.53 6.71
CA GLY A 154 -23.55 15.40 8.03
C GLY A 154 -24.79 14.51 8.09
N GLU A 155 -25.13 13.84 6.99
CA GLU A 155 -26.25 12.90 6.87
C GLU A 155 -25.96 11.60 7.64
N LEU A 156 -24.70 11.13 7.59
CA LEU A 156 -24.25 9.92 8.30
C LEU A 156 -23.51 10.28 9.60
N LEU A 157 -24.15 9.98 10.74
CA LEU A 157 -23.51 10.14 12.06
C LEU A 157 -22.50 9.03 12.34
N CYS A 158 -21.42 9.35 13.05
CA CYS A 158 -20.35 8.40 13.39
C CYS A 158 -20.85 7.15 14.13
N GLY A 159 -21.89 7.27 14.98
CA GLY A 159 -22.46 6.12 15.67
C GLY A 159 -23.09 5.09 14.73
N HIS A 160 -23.80 5.54 13.68
CA HIS A 160 -24.38 4.65 12.68
C HIS A 160 -23.31 4.08 11.75
N CYS A 161 -22.38 4.93 11.29
CA CYS A 161 -21.23 4.53 10.48
C CYS A 161 -20.40 3.42 11.18
N LYS A 162 -20.12 3.58 12.47
CA LYS A 162 -19.41 2.57 13.28
C LYS A 162 -20.17 1.27 13.42
N LYS A 163 -21.48 1.33 13.69
CA LYS A 163 -22.32 0.12 13.80
C LYS A 163 -22.29 -0.67 12.50
N TYR A 164 -22.40 0.02 11.37
CA TYR A 164 -22.31 -0.59 10.05
C TYR A 164 -20.95 -1.28 9.84
N ALA A 165 -19.85 -0.55 10.05
CA ALA A 165 -18.50 -1.13 9.93
C ALA A 165 -18.28 -2.31 10.91
N ALA A 166 -18.85 -2.25 12.12
CA ALA A 166 -18.71 -3.31 13.11
C ALA A 166 -19.47 -4.58 12.72
N GLU A 167 -20.62 -4.44 12.06
CA GLU A 167 -21.39 -5.56 11.53
C GLU A 167 -20.63 -6.26 10.40
N ILE A 168 -20.15 -5.50 9.41
CA ILE A 168 -19.37 -6.06 8.29
C ILE A 168 -18.07 -6.69 8.79
N MET A 169 -17.37 -6.06 9.75
CA MET A 169 -16.15 -6.62 10.35
C MET A 169 -16.41 -7.96 11.05
N ASN A 170 -17.53 -8.08 11.76
CA ASN A 170 -17.92 -9.32 12.41
C ASN A 170 -18.19 -10.42 11.37
N GLN A 171 -18.92 -10.10 10.32
CA GLN A 171 -19.18 -11.02 9.20
C GLN A 171 -17.87 -11.44 8.52
N PHE A 172 -17.00 -10.47 8.19
CA PHE A 172 -15.68 -10.71 7.59
C PHE A 172 -14.84 -11.68 8.42
N LEU A 173 -14.67 -11.43 9.72
CA LEU A 173 -13.86 -12.30 10.57
C LEU A 173 -14.48 -13.67 10.76
N THR A 174 -15.81 -13.76 10.85
CA THR A 174 -16.50 -15.05 10.95
C THR A 174 -16.22 -15.90 9.71
N SER A 175 -16.43 -15.33 8.51
CA SER A 175 -16.14 -16.03 7.25
C SER A 175 -14.66 -16.37 7.11
N HIS A 176 -13.77 -15.41 7.37
CA HIS A 176 -12.32 -15.62 7.33
C HIS A 176 -11.88 -16.77 8.25
N GLN A 177 -12.43 -16.86 9.47
CA GLN A 177 -12.04 -17.90 10.42
C GLN A 177 -12.52 -19.29 10.00
N ILE A 178 -13.69 -19.39 9.37
CA ILE A 178 -14.16 -20.64 8.75
C ILE A 178 -13.19 -21.08 7.65
N GLU A 179 -12.87 -20.17 6.72
CA GLU A 179 -11.92 -20.46 5.62
C GLU A 179 -10.53 -20.81 6.13
N ARG A 180 -10.07 -20.13 7.18
CA ARG A 180 -8.78 -20.43 7.82
C ARG A 180 -8.73 -21.83 8.42
N GLU A 181 -9.82 -22.30 9.02
CA GLU A 181 -9.89 -23.68 9.54
C GLU A 181 -9.94 -24.69 8.39
N ASN A 182 -10.70 -24.42 7.33
CA ASN A 182 -10.73 -25.26 6.12
C ASN A 182 -9.35 -25.36 5.46
N ALA A 183 -8.60 -24.26 5.41
CA ALA A 183 -7.27 -24.19 4.82
C ALA A 183 -6.26 -25.14 5.49
N LYS A 184 -6.47 -25.54 6.75
CA LYS A 184 -5.61 -26.53 7.43
C LYS A 184 -5.55 -27.87 6.69
N ASN A 185 -6.66 -28.27 6.08
CA ASN A 185 -6.76 -29.53 5.34
C ASN A 185 -5.97 -29.51 4.02
N LEU A 186 -5.64 -28.32 3.51
CA LEU A 186 -4.90 -28.14 2.26
C LEU A 186 -3.38 -28.00 2.49
N LEU A 187 -2.92 -27.88 3.75
CA LEU A 187 -1.51 -27.61 4.04
C LEU A 187 -0.56 -28.68 3.51
N GLU A 188 -0.99 -29.95 3.47
CA GLU A 188 -0.20 -31.05 2.92
C GLU A 188 0.04 -30.89 1.41
N GLU A 189 -0.92 -30.32 0.66
CA GLU A 189 -0.76 -30.03 -0.78
C GLU A 189 0.37 -29.02 -1.05
N TYR A 190 0.67 -28.16 -0.07
CA TYR A 190 1.74 -27.18 -0.11
C TYR A 190 3.03 -27.67 0.59
N GLY A 191 3.10 -28.94 0.98
CA GLY A 191 4.26 -29.52 1.66
C GLY A 191 4.46 -29.02 3.09
N ILE A 192 3.40 -28.50 3.74
CA ILE A 192 3.45 -27.97 5.10
C ILE A 192 2.87 -29.00 6.07
N SER A 193 3.69 -29.52 6.98
CA SER A 193 3.21 -30.41 8.05
C SER A 193 2.63 -29.60 9.21
N TYR A 194 1.32 -29.72 9.46
CA TYR A 194 0.65 -29.09 10.60
C TYR A 194 0.40 -30.11 11.70
N LYS A 195 1.12 -29.99 12.82
CA LYS A 195 0.81 -30.75 14.04
C LYS A 195 -0.15 -29.92 14.88
N ASN A 196 -1.37 -30.43 15.07
CA ASN A 196 -2.35 -29.87 16.01
C ASN A 196 -1.79 -29.79 17.44
#